data_AF-A0A2E1CD87-F1
#
_entry.id   AF-A0A2E1CD87-F1
#
_cell.length_a   1.000
_cell.length_b   1.000
_cell.length_c   1.000
_cell.angle_alpha   90.00
_cell.angle_beta   90.00
_cell.angle_gamma   90.00
#
_symmetry.space_group_name_H-M   'P 1'
#
loop_
_entity.id
_entity.type
_entity.pdbx_description
1 polymer ?
#
loop_
_entity_poly.entity_id
_entity_poly.type
_entity_poly.pdbx_seq_one_letter_code
_entity_poly.pdbx_strand_id
1 'polypeptide(L)'
;MILLFAIFGSLLVVLIAFISVALTVRNLSGISFPSVLEVDDAVEWISERLPEEVASQLRKDEVFKIIGWWLDSLDSAGLTSEHGQEIGEGRAKNNNAESIADLDIAVDEVVARALGDTEPLNEVAVVVVLDLLIVYLTETGAIGSQPTEQG
;
A
#
# COMPACT_ATOMS: atom_id res chain seq x y z
N MET A 1 25.38 -51.75 13.85
CA MET A 1 25.63 -51.08 12.55
C MET A 1 24.34 -50.64 11.86
N ILE A 2 23.35 -51.51 11.65
CA ILE A 2 22.07 -51.17 10.99
C ILE A 2 21.30 -50.04 11.71
N LEU A 3 21.26 -50.06 13.05
CA LEU A 3 20.54 -49.06 13.84
C LEU A 3 21.12 -47.64 13.69
N LEU A 4 22.44 -47.53 13.56
CA LEU A 4 23.14 -46.26 13.33
C LEU A 4 22.80 -45.70 11.94
N PHE A 5 22.73 -46.58 10.93
CA PHE A 5 22.32 -46.22 9.57
C PHE A 5 20.85 -45.77 9.51
N ALA A 6 19.96 -46.44 10.25
CA ALA A 6 18.55 -46.07 10.34
C ALA A 6 18.35 -44.70 10.99
N ILE A 7 19.06 -44.41 12.09
CA ILE A 7 19.05 -43.09 12.74
C ILE A 7 19.55 -42.02 11.78
N PHE A 8 20.66 -42.28 11.09
CA PHE A 8 21.25 -41.32 10.16
C PHE A 8 20.34 -41.03 8.97
N GLY A 9 19.73 -42.07 8.39
CA GLY A 9 18.75 -41.92 7.31
C GLY A 9 17.52 -41.13 7.75
N SER A 10 16.98 -41.43 8.95
CA SER A 10 15.85 -40.68 9.50
C SER A 10 16.19 -39.21 9.71
N LEU A 11 17.40 -38.91 10.22
CA LEU A 11 17.85 -37.54 10.46
C LEU A 11 18.03 -36.77 9.15
N LEU A 12 18.54 -37.44 8.11
CA LEU A 12 18.68 -36.87 6.76
C LEU A 12 17.33 -36.49 6.16
N VAL A 13 16.32 -37.37 6.28
CA VAL A 13 14.97 -37.11 5.76
C VAL A 13 14.34 -35.90 6.46
N VAL A 14 14.45 -35.83 7.79
CA VAL A 14 13.95 -34.69 8.57
C VAL A 14 14.65 -33.39 8.16
N LEU A 15 15.98 -33.43 7.97
CA LEU A 15 16.76 -32.26 7.54
C LEU A 15 16.29 -31.74 6.18
N ILE A 16 16.11 -32.63 5.19
CA ILE A 16 15.67 -32.25 3.85
C ILE A 16 14.24 -31.69 3.87
N ALA A 17 13.35 -32.31 4.65
CA ALA A 17 11.98 -31.81 4.83
C ALA A 17 11.99 -30.40 5.42
N PHE A 18 12.79 -30.16 6.47
CA PHE A 18 12.89 -28.85 7.11
C PHE A 18 13.45 -27.78 6.16
N ILE A 19 14.45 -28.12 5.35
CA ILE A 19 14.99 -27.22 4.32
C ILE A 19 13.92 -26.91 3.27
N SER A 20 13.16 -27.90 2.81
CA SER A 20 12.10 -27.70 1.83
C SER A 20 10.98 -26.80 2.36
N VAL A 21 10.59 -26.99 3.62
CA VAL A 21 9.61 -26.13 4.31
C VAL A 21 10.19 -24.72 4.46
N ALA A 22 11.45 -24.58 4.91
CA ALA A 22 12.10 -23.29 5.06
C ALA A 22 12.21 -22.53 3.73
N LEU A 23 12.55 -23.22 2.63
CA LEU A 23 12.59 -22.62 1.30
C LEU A 23 11.20 -22.21 0.81
N THR A 24 10.18 -23.03 1.05
CA THR A 24 8.79 -22.73 0.71
C THR A 24 8.26 -21.55 1.52
N VAL A 25 8.51 -21.52 2.83
CA VAL A 25 8.14 -20.41 3.72
C VAL A 25 8.86 -19.13 3.30
N ARG A 26 10.16 -19.19 2.99
CA ARG A 26 10.90 -18.02 2.45
C ARG A 26 10.32 -17.52 1.13
N ASN A 27 9.85 -18.42 0.27
CA ASN A 27 9.21 -18.06 -0.99
C ASN A 27 7.83 -17.43 -0.77
N LEU A 28 7.08 -17.90 0.24
CA LEU A 28 5.79 -17.32 0.65
C LEU A 28 5.97 -15.98 1.38
N SER A 29 7.05 -15.79 2.14
CA SER A 29 7.40 -14.49 2.73
C SER A 29 7.79 -13.43 1.68
N GLY A 30 8.16 -13.85 0.46
CA GLY A 30 8.37 -12.94 -0.67
C GLY A 30 7.08 -12.61 -1.43
N ILE A 31 6.00 -13.39 -1.22
CA ILE A 31 4.66 -13.10 -1.72
C ILE A 31 3.98 -12.31 -0.59
N SER A 32 4.35 -11.04 -0.46
CA SER A 32 3.48 -10.11 0.27
C SER A 32 2.21 -10.02 -0.56
N PHE A 33 1.11 -10.61 -0.07
CA PHE A 33 -0.19 -10.24 -0.63
C PHE A 33 -0.24 -8.71 -0.56
N PRO A 34 -0.54 -8.01 -1.67
CA PRO A 34 -0.62 -6.56 -1.66
C PRO A 34 -1.54 -6.17 -0.51
N SER A 35 -1.01 -5.39 0.45
CA SER A 35 -1.77 -5.01 1.63
C SER A 35 -2.97 -4.21 1.17
N VAL A 36 -4.17 -4.66 1.52
CA VAL A 36 -5.38 -3.89 1.28
C VAL A 36 -5.31 -2.65 2.18
N LEU A 37 -5.62 -1.49 1.62
CA LEU A 37 -5.70 -0.26 2.40
C LEU A 37 -6.88 -0.33 3.36
N GLU A 38 -6.59 -0.40 4.66
CA GLU A 38 -7.57 -0.18 5.73
C GLU A 38 -7.57 1.31 6.08
N VAL A 39 -8.62 2.03 5.66
CA VAL A 39 -8.67 3.50 5.79
C VAL A 39 -8.58 3.94 7.25
N ASP A 40 -9.23 3.23 8.17
CA ASP A 40 -9.20 3.55 9.60
C ASP A 40 -7.79 3.43 10.20
N ASP A 41 -7.06 2.36 9.83
CA ASP A 41 -5.67 2.13 10.25
C ASP A 41 -4.73 3.19 9.66
N ALA A 42 -4.92 3.55 8.38
CA ALA A 42 -4.15 4.60 7.74
C ALA A 42 -4.38 5.96 8.42
N VAL A 43 -5.62 6.29 8.78
CA VAL A 43 -5.95 7.52 9.51
C VAL A 43 -5.28 7.54 10.88
N GLU A 44 -5.30 6.42 11.62
CA GLU A 44 -4.60 6.32 12.90
C GLU A 44 -3.09 6.51 12.73
N TRP A 45 -2.47 5.76 11.81
CA TRP A 45 -1.04 5.82 11.56
C TRP A 45 -0.56 7.22 11.13
N ILE A 46 -1.30 7.87 10.23
CA ILE A 46 -0.99 9.22 9.74
C ILE A 46 -1.14 10.22 10.88
N SER A 47 -2.24 10.16 11.64
CA SER A 47 -2.51 11.10 12.74
C SER A 47 -1.42 11.06 13.82
N GLU A 48 -0.82 9.90 14.08
CA GLU A 48 0.30 9.76 15.03
C GLU A 48 1.62 10.34 14.53
N ARG A 49 1.76 10.53 13.21
CA ARG A 49 3.00 10.96 12.54
C ARG A 49 2.90 12.36 11.93
N LEU A 50 1.78 13.05 12.12
CA LEU A 50 1.64 14.43 11.68
C LEU A 50 2.63 15.34 12.43
N PRO A 51 3.31 16.26 11.73
CA PRO A 51 4.05 17.35 12.35
C PRO A 51 3.15 18.16 13.28
N GLU A 52 3.69 18.70 14.37
CA GLU A 52 2.93 19.46 15.38
C GLU A 52 2.17 20.65 14.74
N GLU A 53 2.81 21.30 13.77
CA GLU A 53 2.26 22.41 13.01
C GLU A 53 0.98 22.01 12.27
N VAL A 54 0.90 20.77 11.78
CA VAL A 54 -0.25 20.25 11.02
C VAL A 54 -1.28 19.60 11.94
N ALA A 55 -0.83 18.84 12.94
CA ALA A 55 -1.70 18.17 13.91
C ALA A 55 -2.57 19.14 14.71
N SER A 56 -2.13 20.39 14.89
CA SER A 56 -2.92 21.46 15.52
C SER A 56 -3.99 22.06 14.60
N GLN A 57 -3.86 21.88 13.29
CA GLN A 57 -4.74 22.43 12.27
C GLN A 57 -5.74 21.42 11.71
N LEU A 58 -5.47 20.13 11.88
CA LEU A 58 -6.28 19.05 11.33
C LEU A 58 -6.88 18.16 12.40
N ARG A 59 -8.14 17.79 12.18
CA ARG A 59 -8.87 16.80 12.98
C ARG A 59 -8.78 15.43 12.31
N LYS A 60 -8.93 14.36 13.11
CA LYS A 60 -8.87 12.96 12.63
C LYS A 60 -9.90 12.64 11.54
N ASP A 61 -11.09 13.26 11.61
CA ASP A 61 -12.14 13.15 10.59
C ASP A 61 -11.81 13.89 9.28
N GLU A 62 -11.01 14.96 9.34
CA GLU A 62 -10.52 15.65 8.15
C GLU A 62 -9.45 14.82 7.45
N VAL A 63 -8.58 14.11 8.19
CA VAL A 63 -7.64 13.13 7.62
C VAL A 63 -8.40 12.03 6.87
N PHE A 64 -9.45 11.47 7.48
CA PHE A 64 -10.32 10.48 6.82
C PHE A 64 -10.93 11.02 5.52
N LYS A 65 -11.40 12.27 5.55
CA LYS A 65 -11.99 12.93 4.38
C LYS A 65 -10.99 13.12 3.24
N ILE A 66 -9.76 13.52 3.55
CA ILE A 66 -8.68 13.68 2.56
C ILE A 66 -8.35 12.35 1.89
N ILE A 67 -8.19 11.27 2.67
CA ILE A 67 -7.92 9.93 2.12
C ILE A 67 -9.09 9.48 1.23
N GLY A 68 -10.34 9.75 1.64
CA GLY A 68 -11.52 9.46 0.82
C GLY A 68 -11.49 10.19 -0.53
N TRP A 69 -11.14 11.47 -0.55
CA TRP A 69 -11.02 12.23 -1.80
C TRP A 69 -9.91 11.70 -2.71
N TRP A 70 -8.80 11.25 -2.12
CA TRP A 70 -7.72 10.64 -2.89
C TRP A 70 -8.18 9.32 -3.54
N LEU A 71 -8.92 8.48 -2.80
CA LEU A 71 -9.50 7.25 -3.35
C LEU A 71 -10.54 7.53 -4.45
N ASP A 72 -11.37 8.56 -4.30
CA ASP A 72 -12.33 8.98 -5.33
C ASP A 72 -11.62 9.42 -6.62
N SER A 73 -10.46 10.09 -6.50
CA SER A 73 -9.64 10.48 -7.66
C SER A 73 -9.07 9.25 -8.38
N LEU A 74 -8.60 8.25 -7.63
CA LEU A 74 -8.14 6.98 -8.20
C LEU A 74 -9.27 6.16 -8.85
N ASP A 75 -10.46 6.19 -8.26
CA ASP A 75 -11.66 5.55 -8.84
C ASP A 75 -12.05 6.21 -10.16
N SER A 76 -12.00 7.54 -10.19
CA SER A 76 -12.25 8.33 -11.40
C SER A 76 -11.23 8.03 -12.51
N ALA A 77 -9.97 7.76 -12.13
CA ALA A 77 -8.92 7.30 -13.04
C ALA A 77 -9.06 5.81 -13.46
N GLY A 78 -9.99 5.06 -12.85
CA GLY A 78 -10.23 3.65 -13.14
C GLY A 78 -9.15 2.71 -12.60
N LEU A 79 -8.50 3.09 -11.50
CA LEU A 79 -7.39 2.36 -10.88
C LEU A 79 -7.84 1.51 -9.68
N THR A 80 -9.09 1.68 -9.25
CA THR A 80 -9.71 0.92 -8.17
C THR A 80 -10.28 -0.40 -8.69
N SER A 81 -10.35 -1.39 -7.81
CA SER A 81 -11.07 -2.65 -8.05
C SER A 81 -12.13 -2.82 -6.97
N GLU A 82 -13.33 -3.25 -7.34
CA GLU A 82 -14.44 -3.54 -6.42
C GLU A 82 -14.07 -4.63 -5.39
N HIS A 83 -13.11 -5.50 -5.71
CA HIS A 83 -12.79 -6.68 -4.90
C HIS A 83 -11.31 -6.83 -4.53
N GLY A 84 -10.46 -5.83 -4.78
CA GLY A 84 -9.04 -5.81 -4.37
C GLY A 84 -8.13 -6.87 -5.02
N GLN A 85 -8.70 -7.93 -5.60
CA GLN A 85 -8.03 -9.03 -6.29
C GLN A 85 -7.97 -8.84 -7.81
N GLU A 86 -8.70 -7.86 -8.36
CA GLU A 86 -8.74 -7.60 -9.81
C GLU A 86 -7.64 -6.62 -10.27
N ILE A 87 -6.80 -6.15 -9.34
CA ILE A 87 -5.65 -5.29 -9.66
C ILE A 87 -4.59 -6.17 -10.33
N GLY A 88 -4.74 -6.34 -11.64
CA GLY A 88 -3.92 -7.19 -12.50
C GLY A 88 -4.71 -7.85 -13.64
N GLU A 89 -6.01 -8.11 -13.45
CA GLU A 89 -6.86 -8.76 -14.45
C GLU A 89 -7.88 -7.78 -15.08
N GLY A 90 -8.28 -6.76 -14.33
CA GLY A 90 -9.09 -5.63 -14.78
C GLY A 90 -8.21 -4.60 -15.48
N ARG A 91 -7.68 -4.98 -16.65
CA ARG A 91 -7.01 -4.09 -17.60
C ARG A 91 -7.80 -2.79 -17.68
N ALA A 92 -7.11 -1.67 -17.45
CA ALA A 92 -7.50 -0.31 -17.74
C ALA A 92 -8.74 -0.22 -18.64
N LYS A 93 -9.73 0.58 -18.24
CA LYS A 93 -10.96 0.89 -19.00
C LYS A 93 -10.71 1.26 -20.48
N ASN A 94 -9.46 1.51 -20.86
CA ASN A 94 -8.94 1.56 -22.20
C ASN A 94 -7.87 0.46 -22.40
N ASN A 95 -8.11 -0.51 -23.28
CA ASN A 95 -7.31 -1.72 -23.56
C ASN A 95 -5.85 -1.51 -24.02
N ASN A 96 -5.06 -0.61 -23.43
CA ASN A 96 -3.66 -0.38 -23.78
C ASN A 96 -2.85 0.04 -22.57
N ALA A 97 -1.73 -0.66 -22.39
CA ALA A 97 -0.65 -0.38 -21.45
C ALA A 97 -1.02 -0.39 -19.96
N GLU A 98 -0.02 -0.71 -19.17
CA GLU A 98 0.04 -0.45 -17.74
C GLU A 98 -0.48 0.96 -17.46
N SER A 99 -1.62 1.07 -16.77
CA SER A 99 -2.23 2.37 -16.46
C SER A 99 -1.49 2.98 -15.30
N ILE A 100 -0.42 3.71 -15.61
CA ILE A 100 0.35 4.47 -14.63
C ILE A 100 -0.48 5.71 -14.28
N ALA A 101 -0.91 5.79 -13.03
CA ALA A 101 -1.49 7.01 -12.49
C ALA A 101 -0.39 8.07 -12.38
N ASP A 102 -0.64 9.27 -12.88
CA ASP A 102 0.14 10.42 -12.47
C ASP A 102 -0.38 10.83 -11.08
N LEU A 103 0.39 10.50 -10.04
CA LEU A 103 0.03 10.78 -8.67
C LEU A 103 -0.14 12.29 -8.43
N ASP A 104 0.60 13.13 -9.17
CA ASP A 104 0.57 14.57 -9.02
C ASP A 104 -0.82 15.12 -9.41
N ILE A 105 -1.48 14.52 -10.41
CA ILE A 105 -2.85 14.88 -10.80
C ILE A 105 -3.84 14.58 -9.66
N ALA A 106 -3.68 13.44 -8.98
CA ALA A 106 -4.53 13.08 -7.85
C ALA A 106 -4.32 14.04 -6.66
N VAL A 107 -3.09 14.47 -6.40
CA VAL A 107 -2.79 15.49 -5.38
C VAL A 107 -3.47 16.82 -5.72
N ASP A 108 -3.33 17.30 -6.96
CA ASP A 108 -3.93 18.56 -7.40
C ASP A 108 -5.46 18.55 -7.27
N GLU A 109 -6.12 17.44 -7.62
CA GLU A 109 -7.57 17.29 -7.49
C GLU A 109 -8.02 17.32 -6.01
N VAL A 110 -7.31 16.61 -5.13
CA VAL A 110 -7.61 16.58 -3.69
C VAL A 110 -7.40 17.96 -3.06
N VAL A 111 -6.33 18.66 -3.42
CA VAL A 111 -6.06 20.04 -2.95
C VAL A 111 -7.15 20.99 -3.44
N ALA A 112 -7.50 20.95 -4.72
CA ALA A 112 -8.56 21.79 -5.27
C ALA A 112 -9.91 21.55 -4.58
N ARG A 113 -10.19 20.28 -4.24
CA ARG A 113 -11.41 19.89 -3.52
C ARG A 113 -11.39 20.33 -2.06
N ALA A 114 -10.23 20.25 -1.39
CA ALA A 114 -10.04 20.72 -0.03
C ALA A 114 -10.22 22.24 0.11
N LEU A 115 -9.77 23.00 -0.89
CA LEU A 115 -9.95 24.46 -0.94
C LEU A 115 -11.39 24.87 -1.30
N GLY A 116 -12.13 24.02 -2.01
CA GLY A 116 -13.52 24.25 -2.41
C GLY A 116 -14.57 23.76 -1.41
N ASP A 117 -14.16 23.18 -0.28
CA ASP A 117 -15.05 22.61 0.72
C ASP A 117 -15.75 23.69 1.57
N THR A 118 -16.79 23.29 2.32
CA THR A 118 -17.56 24.23 3.18
C THR A 118 -16.70 24.84 4.29
N GLU A 119 -15.72 24.08 4.77
CA GLU A 119 -14.68 24.54 5.69
C GLU A 119 -13.33 24.24 5.03
N PRO A 120 -12.70 25.25 4.40
CA PRO A 120 -11.52 25.03 3.56
C PRO A 120 -10.33 24.60 4.42
N LEU A 121 -9.72 23.49 4.04
CA LEU A 121 -8.53 22.97 4.72
C LEU A 121 -7.27 23.70 4.22
N ASN A 122 -6.24 23.71 5.05
CA ASN A 122 -4.94 24.24 4.65
C ASN A 122 -4.30 23.32 3.60
N GLU A 123 -4.00 23.86 2.42
CA GLU A 123 -3.35 23.15 1.31
C GLU A 123 -2.07 22.40 1.74
N VAL A 124 -1.20 23.05 2.51
CA VAL A 124 0.05 22.44 2.98
C VAL A 124 -0.24 21.25 3.89
N ALA A 125 -1.26 21.37 4.74
CA ALA A 125 -1.67 20.31 5.64
C ALA A 125 -2.24 19.10 4.87
N VAL A 126 -3.00 19.34 3.80
CA VAL A 126 -3.51 18.31 2.89
C VAL A 126 -2.37 17.58 2.20
N VAL A 127 -1.40 18.30 1.65
CA VAL A 127 -0.24 17.69 0.97
C VAL A 127 0.59 16.84 1.95
N VAL A 128 0.78 17.28 3.19
CA VAL A 128 1.49 16.49 4.22
C VAL A 128 0.76 15.18 4.53
N VAL A 129 -0.58 15.21 4.61
CA VAL A 129 -1.39 13.99 4.79
C VAL A 129 -1.20 13.03 3.61
N LEU A 130 -1.23 13.54 2.38
CA LEU A 130 -1.04 12.73 1.18
C LEU A 130 0.37 12.15 1.08
N ASP A 131 1.41 12.90 1.46
CA ASP A 131 2.78 12.41 1.51
C ASP A 131 2.92 11.26 2.52
N LEU A 132 2.37 11.42 3.72
CA LEU A 132 2.34 10.37 4.73
C LEU A 132 1.52 9.14 4.28
N LEU A 133 0.45 9.33 3.52
CA LEU A 133 -0.33 8.24 2.93
C LEU A 133 0.52 7.42 1.95
N ILE A 134 1.34 8.06 1.11
CA ILE A 134 2.26 7.37 0.19
C ILE A 134 3.32 6.60 0.96
N VAL A 135 3.86 7.18 2.04
CA VAL A 135 4.80 6.47 2.92
C VAL A 135 4.13 5.24 3.54
N TYR A 136 2.92 5.38 4.08
CA TYR A 136 2.16 4.27 4.66
C TYR A 136 1.91 3.14 3.64
N LEU A 137 1.46 3.49 2.44
CA LEU A 137 1.21 2.51 1.37
C LEU A 137 2.50 1.82 0.90
N THR A 138 3.63 2.53 0.93
CA THR A 138 4.94 1.96 0.59
C THR A 138 5.43 1.02 1.70
N GLU A 139 5.31 1.42 2.97
CA GLU A 139 5.71 0.60 4.13
C GLU A 139 4.89 -0.69 4.25
N THR A 140 3.59 -0.61 3.95
CA THR A 140 2.69 -1.77 3.95
C THR A 140 2.83 -2.64 2.69
N GLY A 141 3.60 -2.18 1.69
CA GLY A 141 3.75 -2.88 0.42
C GLY A 141 2.47 -2.87 -0.43
N ALA A 142 1.55 -1.95 -0.16
CA ALA A 142 0.36 -1.71 -0.98
C ALA A 142 0.73 -1.10 -2.34
N ILE A 143 1.80 -0.28 -2.39
CA ILE A 143 2.40 0.20 -3.62
C ILE A 143 3.88 -0.17 -3.70
N GLY A 144 4.36 -0.47 -4.90
CA GLY A 144 5.77 -0.75 -5.14
C GLY A 144 6.62 0.52 -5.06
N SER A 145 7.88 0.38 -4.66
CA SER A 145 8.87 1.44 -4.81
C SER A 145 9.00 1.81 -6.29
N GLN A 146 9.13 3.11 -6.59
CA GLN A 146 9.28 3.67 -7.94
C GLN A 146 10.14 2.76 -8.84
N PRO A 147 9.74 2.48 -10.09
CA PRO A 147 10.61 1.80 -11.03
C PRO A 147 11.90 2.61 -11.14
N THR A 148 13.03 2.03 -10.74
CA THR A 148 14.33 2.63 -11.01
C THR A 148 14.40 2.89 -12.51
N GLU A 149 14.47 4.16 -12.94
CA GLU A 149 14.68 4.54 -14.33
C GLU A 149 15.83 3.69 -14.89
N GLN A 150 15.49 2.71 -15.74
CA GLN A 150 16.50 2.02 -16.53
C GLN A 150 16.86 2.97 -17.67
N GLY A 151 17.97 3.68 -17.49
CA GLY A 151 18.61 4.48 -18.53
C GLY A 151 19.17 3.64 -19.67
#